data_AF-A0A136LHR0-F1
#
_entry.id   AF-A0A136LHR0-F1
#
_cell.length_a   1.000
_cell.length_b   1.000
_cell.length_c   1.000
_cell.angle_alpha   90.00
_cell.angle_beta   90.00
_cell.angle_gamma   90.00
#
_symmetry.space_group_name_H-M   'P 1'
#
loop_
_entity.id
_entity.type
_entity.pdbx_description
1 polymer ?
#
loop_
_entity_poly.entity_id
_entity_poly.type
_entity_poly.pdbx_seq_one_letter_code
_entity_poly.pdbx_strand_id
1 'polypeptide(L)'
;SPRARNNGQFLTNSWNGAVSSGANAILIVSWNEYIENSHIEPSQVYGTQSLDVLRPLVAAWEGGGGGAPAQGGAVGSPTGVTYLVNSNLRLRAAPVSGEVITSVPAGTTVDVIGRTGDNGWLQVNYAGQSGWMSSSYGVLNGDVNVVPVTG
;
A
#
# COMPACT_ATOMS: atom_id res chain seq x y z
N SER A 1 5.64 20.42 2.60
CA SER A 1 5.68 19.49 3.74
C SER A 1 6.13 18.13 3.28
N PRO A 2 7.00 17.41 4.02
CA PRO A 2 7.39 16.05 3.69
C PRO A 2 6.18 15.14 3.53
N ARG A 3 6.15 14.30 2.49
CA ARG A 3 5.13 13.26 2.30
C ARG A 3 5.71 11.92 2.77
N ALA A 4 4.95 11.18 3.56
CA ALA A 4 5.36 9.83 3.97
C ALA A 4 5.30 8.87 2.78
N ARG A 5 6.23 7.90 2.74
CA ARG A 5 6.22 6.83 1.71
C ARG A 5 5.02 5.89 1.83
N ASN A 6 4.49 5.76 3.05
CA ASN A 6 3.24 5.06 3.33
C ASN A 6 3.24 3.63 2.78
N ASN A 7 4.29 2.88 3.14
CA ASN A 7 4.56 1.53 2.64
C ASN A 7 4.51 1.40 1.11
N GLY A 8 5.01 2.43 0.41
CA GLY A 8 5.08 2.48 -1.04
C GLY A 8 3.84 3.08 -1.73
N GLN A 9 2.74 3.33 -1.01
CA GLN A 9 1.48 3.83 -1.60
C GLN A 9 1.64 5.17 -2.30
N PHE A 10 2.43 6.08 -1.73
CA PHE A 10 2.67 7.38 -2.36
C PHE A 10 3.28 7.21 -3.75
N LEU A 11 4.21 6.27 -3.89
CA LEU A 11 4.87 5.96 -5.16
C LEU A 11 3.91 5.27 -6.14
N THR A 12 3.12 4.30 -5.66
CA THR A 12 2.07 3.64 -6.46
C THR A 12 1.05 4.65 -7.03
N ASN A 13 0.57 5.57 -6.19
CA ASN A 13 -0.41 6.58 -6.61
C ASN A 13 0.19 7.57 -7.61
N SER A 14 1.44 7.99 -7.38
CA SER A 14 2.16 8.87 -8.31
C SER A 14 2.35 8.20 -9.67
N TRP A 15 2.73 6.93 -9.68
CA TRP A 15 2.85 6.13 -10.90
C TRP A 15 1.52 6.00 -11.65
N ASN A 16 0.44 5.61 -10.96
CA ASN A 16 -0.88 5.47 -11.58
C ASN A 16 -1.42 6.80 -12.14
N GLY A 17 -1.13 7.91 -11.46
CA GLY A 17 -1.40 9.25 -11.98
C GLY A 17 -0.65 9.53 -13.28
N ALA A 18 0.64 9.19 -13.35
CA ALA A 18 1.44 9.34 -14.56
C ALA A 18 0.93 8.46 -15.71
N VAL A 19 0.61 7.18 -15.46
CA VAL A 19 0.02 6.28 -16.46
C VAL A 19 -1.32 6.80 -16.97
N SER A 20 -2.23 7.19 -16.07
CA SER A 20 -3.57 7.67 -16.45
C SER A 20 -3.58 9.01 -17.18
N SER A 21 -2.50 9.80 -17.07
CA SER A 21 -2.33 11.01 -17.87
C SER A 21 -2.09 10.74 -19.37
N GLY A 22 -1.88 9.48 -19.75
CA GLY A 22 -1.52 9.10 -21.12
C GLY A 22 -0.08 9.46 -21.48
N ALA A 23 0.79 9.65 -20.48
CA ALA A 23 2.18 10.00 -20.70
C ALA A 23 2.93 8.92 -21.50
N ASN A 24 3.66 9.35 -22.53
CA ASN A 24 4.53 8.46 -23.32
C ASN A 24 5.87 8.17 -22.62
N ALA A 25 6.17 8.88 -21.53
CA ALA A 25 7.35 8.67 -20.70
C ALA A 25 7.01 8.98 -19.24
N ILE A 26 7.55 8.18 -18.33
CA ILE A 26 7.44 8.39 -16.89
C ILE A 26 8.87 8.54 -16.33
N LEU A 27 9.14 9.66 -15.68
CA LEU A 27 10.42 9.89 -14.99
C LEU A 27 10.25 9.58 -13.50
N ILE A 28 11.13 8.73 -12.97
CA ILE A 28 11.24 8.49 -11.54
C ILE A 28 12.30 9.44 -10.98
N VAL A 29 11.88 10.35 -10.10
CA VAL A 29 12.76 11.30 -9.41
C VAL A 29 12.77 10.90 -7.93
N SER A 30 13.88 10.34 -7.40
CA SER A 30 15.19 10.11 -8.04
C SER A 30 15.86 8.83 -7.51
N TRP A 31 17.00 8.44 -8.08
CA TRP A 31 17.72 7.24 -7.61
C TRP A 31 18.21 7.41 -6.16
N ASN A 32 18.97 8.46 -5.86
CA ASN A 32 19.75 8.58 -4.62
C ASN A 32 19.71 9.98 -3.97
N GLU A 33 18.60 10.71 -4.05
CA GLU A 33 18.46 12.01 -3.38
C GLU A 33 17.90 11.85 -1.96
N TYR A 34 18.82 11.57 -1.03
CA TYR A 34 18.49 11.34 0.37
C TYR A 34 18.00 12.59 1.10
N ILE A 35 18.54 13.76 0.75
CA ILE A 35 18.22 15.02 1.44
C ILE A 35 16.75 15.43 1.25
N GLU A 36 16.13 15.02 0.15
CA GLU A 36 14.72 15.26 -0.14
C GLU A 36 13.81 14.07 0.20
N ASN A 37 14.38 12.96 0.68
CA ASN A 37 13.68 11.70 0.95
C ASN A 37 12.98 11.11 -0.30
N SER A 38 13.48 11.41 -1.51
CA SER A 38 12.94 10.96 -2.81
C SER A 38 13.69 9.75 -3.40
N HIS A 39 14.76 9.27 -2.74
CA HIS A 39 15.58 8.15 -3.22
C HIS A 39 14.80 6.84 -3.39
N ILE A 40 14.94 6.15 -4.52
CA ILE A 40 14.43 4.77 -4.69
C ILE A 40 15.48 3.69 -4.42
N GLU A 41 16.75 4.10 -4.27
CA GLU A 41 17.86 3.22 -3.90
C GLU A 41 17.56 2.49 -2.57
N PRO A 42 17.97 1.21 -2.44
CA PRO A 42 17.86 0.52 -1.17
C PRO A 42 18.53 1.28 -0.04
N SER A 43 17.82 1.42 1.08
CA SER A 43 18.32 2.20 2.23
C SER A 43 18.18 1.43 3.53
N GLN A 44 18.91 1.85 4.57
CA GLN A 44 18.82 1.23 5.89
C GLN A 44 17.40 1.33 6.49
N VAL A 45 16.68 2.41 6.18
CA VAL A 45 15.34 2.67 6.74
C VAL A 45 14.24 1.95 5.95
N TYR A 46 14.34 1.90 4.62
CA TYR A 46 13.25 1.43 3.76
C TYR A 46 13.54 0.13 3.00
N GLY A 47 14.76 -0.42 3.12
CA GLY A 47 15.18 -1.60 2.37
C GLY A 47 14.92 -1.42 0.88
N THR A 48 14.35 -2.43 0.22
CA THR A 48 14.02 -2.44 -1.22
C THR A 48 12.62 -1.94 -1.56
N GLN A 49 11.88 -1.36 -0.62
CA GLN A 49 10.45 -1.02 -0.76
C GLN A 49 10.08 -0.34 -2.09
N SER A 50 10.83 0.69 -2.50
CA SER A 50 10.52 1.44 -3.73
C SER A 50 10.76 0.60 -4.99
N LEU A 51 11.78 -0.25 -5.01
CA LEU A 51 12.03 -1.17 -6.11
C LEU A 51 10.95 -2.25 -6.20
N ASP A 52 10.49 -2.75 -5.05
CA ASP A 52 9.44 -3.77 -4.99
C ASP A 52 8.08 -3.23 -5.43
N VAL A 53 7.81 -1.95 -5.20
CA VAL A 53 6.64 -1.24 -5.74
C VAL A 53 6.77 -1.01 -7.25
N LEU A 54 7.91 -0.49 -7.71
CA LEU A 54 8.06 -0.07 -9.11
C LEU A 54 8.13 -1.26 -10.08
N ARG A 55 8.78 -2.36 -9.70
CA ARG A 55 9.01 -3.51 -10.59
C ARG A 55 7.73 -4.05 -11.26
N PRO A 56 6.64 -4.39 -10.52
CA PRO A 56 5.41 -4.84 -11.16
C PRO A 56 4.68 -3.73 -11.93
N LEU A 57 4.78 -2.48 -11.49
CA LEU A 57 4.13 -1.33 -12.13
C LEU A 57 4.75 -1.00 -13.50
N VAL A 58 6.09 -0.99 -13.57
CA VAL A 58 6.85 -0.81 -14.81
C VAL A 58 6.53 -1.95 -15.79
N ALA A 59 6.58 -3.20 -15.32
CA ALA A 59 6.28 -4.37 -16.16
C ALA A 59 4.86 -4.32 -16.76
N ALA A 60 3.87 -3.86 -15.99
CA ALA A 60 2.50 -3.70 -16.47
C ALA A 60 2.36 -2.59 -17.53
N TRP A 61 3.05 -1.46 -17.36
CA TRP A 61 3.01 -0.35 -18.31
C TRP A 61 3.71 -0.71 -19.63
N GLU A 62 4.87 -1.37 -19.57
CA GLU A 62 5.61 -1.82 -20.75
C GLU A 62 4.86 -2.92 -21.53
N GLY A 63 4.08 -3.77 -20.84
CA GLY A 63 3.31 -4.87 -21.42
C GLY A 63 2.11 -4.44 -22.28
N GLY A 64 1.99 -3.18 -22.69
CA GLY A 64 0.86 -2.65 -23.47
C GLY A 64 -0.36 -2.31 -22.63
N GLY A 65 -0.26 -2.39 -21.30
CA GLY A 65 -1.24 -1.91 -20.34
C GLY A 65 -1.23 -0.39 -20.23
N GLY A 66 -1.63 0.31 -21.31
CA GLY A 66 -2.03 1.73 -21.21
C GLY A 66 -3.22 1.95 -20.26
N GLY A 67 -3.85 0.86 -19.78
CA GLY A 67 -4.63 0.83 -18.55
C GLY A 67 -3.82 0.20 -17.44
N ALA A 68 -3.86 0.83 -16.25
CA ALA A 68 -3.39 0.26 -14.99
C ALA A 68 -3.67 -1.27 -14.94
N PRO A 69 -2.74 -2.09 -14.39
CA PRO A 69 -2.95 -3.52 -14.30
C PRO A 69 -4.34 -3.80 -13.73
N ALA A 70 -5.07 -4.72 -14.39
CA ALA A 70 -6.41 -5.13 -13.98
C ALA A 70 -6.44 -5.32 -12.46
N GLN A 71 -7.40 -4.67 -11.80
CA GLN A 71 -7.59 -4.67 -10.35
C GLN A 71 -7.34 -6.07 -9.75
N GLY A 72 -6.14 -6.29 -9.24
CA GLY A 72 -6.01 -6.86 -7.91
C GLY A 72 -6.68 -5.85 -7.00
N GLY A 73 -7.81 -6.25 -6.41
CA GLY A 73 -8.88 -5.38 -5.86
C GLY A 73 -8.40 -4.01 -5.38
N ALA A 74 -9.03 -2.97 -5.94
CA ALA A 74 -8.83 -1.54 -5.63
C ALA A 74 -7.92 -1.31 -4.41
N VAL A 75 -6.65 -1.00 -4.68
CA VAL A 75 -5.74 -0.50 -3.65
C VAL A 75 -6.31 0.85 -3.23
N GLY A 76 -7.10 0.85 -2.16
CA GLY A 76 -7.73 2.06 -1.65
C GLY A 76 -6.66 3.12 -1.40
N SER A 77 -6.92 4.35 -1.81
CA SER A 77 -6.07 5.48 -1.45
C SER A 77 -5.91 5.51 0.08
N PRO A 78 -4.70 5.71 0.62
CA PRO A 78 -4.53 5.78 2.05
C PRO A 78 -5.39 6.91 2.62
N THR A 79 -6.26 6.51 3.54
CA THR A 79 -7.30 7.35 4.16
C THR A 79 -6.73 8.32 5.19
N GLY A 80 -5.42 8.23 5.45
CA GLY A 80 -4.77 8.83 6.62
C GLY A 80 -5.00 8.04 7.92
N VAL A 81 -5.77 6.94 7.86
CA VAL A 81 -5.98 6.04 8.99
C VAL A 81 -4.93 4.94 8.98
N THR A 82 -4.28 4.73 10.12
CA THR A 82 -3.30 3.67 10.31
C THR A 82 -3.78 2.66 11.35
N TYR A 83 -3.20 1.46 11.31
CA TYR A 83 -3.51 0.37 12.23
C TYR A 83 -2.21 -0.17 12.81
N LEU A 84 -2.05 -0.04 14.13
CA LEU A 84 -0.93 -0.60 14.89
C LEU A 84 -1.28 -2.03 15.31
N VAL A 85 -0.53 -3.00 14.80
CA VAL A 85 -0.70 -4.42 15.11
C VAL A 85 -0.10 -4.72 16.49
N ASN A 86 -0.91 -5.23 17.44
CA ASN A 86 -0.46 -5.49 18.82
C ASN A 86 0.05 -6.93 19.05
N SER A 87 -0.30 -7.86 18.15
CA SER A 87 0.14 -9.26 18.18
C SER A 87 0.40 -9.75 16.76
N ASN A 88 1.24 -10.76 16.57
CA ASN A 88 1.51 -11.29 15.22
C ASN A 88 0.20 -11.65 14.52
N LEU A 89 -0.11 -10.94 13.43
CA LEU A 89 -1.40 -10.97 12.79
C LEU A 89 -1.28 -11.40 11.34
N ARG A 90 -2.20 -12.26 10.90
CA ARG A 90 -2.21 -12.79 9.53
C ARG A 90 -2.85 -11.79 8.59
N LEU A 91 -2.15 -11.47 7.50
CA LEU A 91 -2.69 -10.78 6.35
C LEU A 91 -3.37 -11.81 5.45
N ARG A 92 -4.65 -11.62 5.12
CA ARG A 92 -5.46 -12.58 4.35
C ARG A 92 -5.93 -12.03 3.01
N ALA A 93 -6.21 -12.91 2.05
CA ALA A 93 -6.75 -12.51 0.75
C ALA A 93 -8.21 -11.99 0.81
N ALA A 94 -8.99 -12.44 1.81
CA ALA A 94 -10.37 -12.04 2.05
C ALA A 94 -10.70 -12.09 3.56
N PRO A 95 -11.70 -11.33 4.04
CA PRO A 95 -12.21 -11.45 5.40
C PRO A 95 -12.67 -12.88 5.70
N VAL A 96 -12.34 -13.39 6.90
CA VAL A 96 -12.80 -14.68 7.44
C VAL A 96 -12.30 -15.93 6.68
N SER A 97 -12.67 -16.09 5.42
CA SER A 97 -12.42 -17.29 4.60
C SER A 97 -11.17 -17.19 3.72
N GLY A 98 -10.52 -16.02 3.66
CA GLY A 98 -9.35 -15.82 2.83
C GLY A 98 -8.12 -16.60 3.29
N GLU A 99 -7.36 -17.11 2.32
CA GLU A 99 -6.05 -17.70 2.55
C GLU A 99 -5.09 -16.70 3.19
N VAL A 100 -4.13 -17.22 3.96
CA VAL A 100 -3.09 -16.40 4.60
C VAL A 100 -2.03 -16.07 3.57
N ILE A 101 -1.86 -14.79 3.27
CA ILE A 101 -0.81 -14.28 2.39
C ILE A 101 0.51 -14.27 3.16
N THR A 102 0.51 -13.65 4.33
CA THR A 102 1.71 -13.53 5.19
C THR A 102 1.32 -13.27 6.64
N SER A 103 2.31 -13.22 7.53
CA SER A 103 2.17 -12.77 8.92
C SER A 103 2.87 -11.43 9.11
N VAL A 104 2.19 -10.49 9.75
CA VAL A 104 2.72 -9.18 10.11
C VAL A 104 3.08 -9.17 11.58
N PRO A 105 4.33 -8.85 11.95
CA PRO A 105 4.77 -8.83 13.34
C PRO A 105 4.05 -7.79 14.20
N ALA A 106 3.91 -8.08 15.49
CA ALA A 106 3.51 -7.09 16.49
C ALA A 106 4.42 -5.84 16.45
N GLY A 107 3.84 -4.67 16.71
CA GLY A 107 4.51 -3.37 16.62
C GLY A 107 4.52 -2.76 15.21
N THR A 108 4.08 -3.50 14.18
CA THR A 108 3.98 -2.96 12.82
C THR A 108 2.80 -2.02 12.70
N THR A 109 3.03 -0.82 12.16
CA THR A 109 1.96 0.09 11.73
C THR A 109 1.71 -0.07 10.24
N VAL A 110 0.47 -0.36 9.86
CA VAL A 110 0.03 -0.51 8.46
C VAL A 110 -1.02 0.53 8.10
N ASP A 111 -1.12 0.83 6.82
CA ASP A 111 -2.10 1.79 6.32
C ASP A 111 -3.44 1.10 6.06
N VAL A 112 -4.52 1.70 6.55
CA VAL A 112 -5.86 1.20 6.32
C VAL A 112 -6.41 1.84 5.05
N ILE A 113 -6.63 1.00 4.04
CA ILE A 113 -7.07 1.38 2.70
C ILE A 113 -8.54 1.03 2.45
N GLY A 114 -9.13 0.20 3.30
CA GLY A 114 -10.53 -0.20 3.23
C GLY A 114 -10.98 -0.90 4.50
N ARG A 115 -12.28 -1.18 4.61
CA ARG A 115 -12.88 -1.90 5.74
C ARG A 115 -14.10 -2.69 5.30
N THR A 116 -14.50 -3.66 6.11
CA THR A 116 -15.83 -4.26 6.01
C THR A 116 -16.88 -3.32 6.57
N GLY A 117 -18.13 -3.49 6.14
CA GLY A 117 -19.25 -2.65 6.61
C GLY A 117 -19.45 -2.66 8.13
N ASP A 118 -19.11 -3.76 8.79
CA ASP A 118 -19.18 -3.97 10.24
C ASP A 118 -17.91 -3.55 11.01
N ASN A 119 -16.89 -3.03 10.31
CA ASN A 119 -15.56 -2.71 10.85
C ASN A 119 -14.81 -3.89 11.48
N GLY A 120 -15.25 -5.14 11.28
CA GLY A 120 -14.60 -6.34 11.82
C GLY A 120 -13.27 -6.65 11.14
N TRP A 121 -13.10 -6.18 9.89
CA TRP A 121 -11.90 -6.37 9.09
C TRP A 121 -11.46 -5.07 8.44
N LEU A 122 -10.14 -4.89 8.41
CA LEU A 122 -9.46 -3.78 7.78
C LEU A 122 -8.71 -4.32 6.56
N GLN A 123 -8.96 -3.72 5.41
CA GLN A 123 -8.10 -3.90 4.26
C GLN A 123 -6.89 -2.98 4.46
N VAL A 124 -5.70 -3.57 4.44
CA VAL A 124 -4.44 -2.87 4.70
C VAL A 124 -3.47 -3.11 3.56
N ASN A 125 -2.46 -2.23 3.45
CA ASN A 125 -1.27 -2.49 2.65
C ASN A 125 -0.07 -2.77 3.56
N TYR A 126 0.58 -3.91 3.35
CA TYR A 126 1.83 -4.26 4.01
C TYR A 126 2.87 -4.68 2.98
N ALA A 127 4.01 -3.98 2.95
CA ALA A 127 5.13 -4.26 2.04
C ALA A 127 4.72 -4.37 0.54
N GLY A 128 3.77 -3.55 0.10
CA GLY A 128 3.26 -3.57 -1.27
C GLY A 128 2.21 -4.64 -1.56
N GLN A 129 1.83 -5.43 -0.56
CA GLN A 129 0.76 -6.42 -0.65
C GLN A 129 -0.49 -5.96 0.10
N SER A 130 -1.61 -5.90 -0.61
CA SER A 130 -2.91 -5.64 -0.01
C SER A 130 -3.54 -6.91 0.54
N GLY A 131 -4.19 -6.79 1.70
CA GLY A 131 -4.94 -7.90 2.28
C GLY A 131 -5.76 -7.46 3.47
N TRP A 132 -6.43 -8.41 4.10
CA TRP A 132 -7.38 -8.20 5.16
C TRP A 132 -6.81 -8.64 6.51
N MET A 133 -7.01 -7.81 7.51
CA MET A 133 -6.64 -8.05 8.90
C MET A 133 -7.85 -7.83 9.80
N SER A 134 -7.97 -8.66 10.84
CA SER A 134 -9.01 -8.43 11.85
C SER A 134 -8.68 -7.17 12.65
N SER A 135 -9.68 -6.30 12.87
CA SER A 135 -9.54 -5.05 13.60
C SER A 135 -9.35 -5.24 15.11
N SER A 136 -9.62 -6.44 15.64
CA SER A 136 -9.57 -6.75 17.08
C SER A 136 -8.18 -6.94 17.66
N TYR A 137 -7.13 -6.97 16.82
CA TYR A 137 -5.76 -7.34 17.20
C TYR A 137 -4.78 -6.17 17.15
N GLY A 138 -5.29 -4.96 17.25
CA GLY A 138 -4.51 -3.74 17.08
C GLY A 138 -5.31 -2.51 17.43
N VAL A 139 -4.73 -1.35 17.14
CA VAL A 139 -5.33 -0.05 17.43
C VAL A 139 -5.37 0.77 16.15
N LEU A 140 -6.57 1.24 15.80
CA LEU A 140 -6.76 2.23 14.74
C LEU A 140 -6.36 3.61 15.22
N ASN A 141 -5.65 4.35 14.38
CA ASN A 141 -5.34 5.75 14.59
C ASN A 141 -5.93 6.56 13.43
N GLY A 142 -6.92 7.41 13.74
CA GLY A 142 -7.69 8.20 12.76
C GLY A 142 -9.20 7.88 12.80
N ASP A 143 -9.97 8.61 12.00
CA ASP A 143 -11.42 8.41 11.89
C ASP A 143 -11.73 7.26 10.91
N VAL A 144 -12.12 6.10 11.46
CA VAL A 144 -12.46 4.92 10.64
C VAL A 144 -13.63 5.17 9.67
N ASN A 145 -14.47 6.18 9.91
CA ASN A 145 -15.59 6.49 9.03
C ASN A 145 -15.13 7.08 7.69
N VAL A 146 -13.92 7.65 7.62
CA VAL A 146 -13.33 8.11 6.34
C VAL A 146 -12.74 6.96 5.52
N VAL A 147 -12.63 5.76 6.11
CA VAL A 147 -12.17 4.56 5.40
C VAL A 147 -13.32 4.00 4.57
N PRO A 148 -13.12 3.78 3.25
CA PRO A 148 -14.17 3.25 2.38
C PRO A 148 -14.53 1.81 2.75
N VAL A 149 -15.81 1.47 2.59
CA VAL A 149 -16.28 0.09 2.71
C VAL A 149 -15.96 -0.64 1.41
N THR A 150 -15.09 -1.65 1.47
CA THR A 150 -14.58 -2.39 0.30
C THR A 150 -14.84 -3.89 0.36
N GLY A 151 -15.53 -4.36 1.40
CA GLY A 151 -15.91 -5.76 1.59
C GLY A 151 -17.05 -5.95 2.58
#